data_AF-A0AAJ7WDS1-F1
#
_entry.id   AF-A0AAJ7WDS1-F1
#
_cell.length_a   1.000
_cell.length_b   1.000
_cell.length_c   1.000
_cell.angle_alpha   90.00
_cell.angle_beta   90.00
_cell.angle_gamma   90.00
#
_symmetry.space_group_name_H-M   'P 1'
#
loop_
_entity.id
_entity.type
_entity.pdbx_description
1 polymer ?
#
loop_
_entity_poly.entity_id
_entity_poly.type
_entity_poly.pdbx_seq_one_letter_code
_entity_poly.pdbx_strand_id
1 'polypeptide(L)'
;MEFSINRLNISERFDVGQSYVMHYNDGDVITSNITALVNYMYAHVKDMDSTKVCKNKFDPRSYLYTNMVWAKSYRIGCGSLLYRTDLLKLTLYCLYGPKGNIPGKPVYQTLHT
;
A
#
# COMPACT_ATOMS: atom_id res chain seq x y z
N MET A 1 4.69 -16.89 5.04
CA MET A 1 5.77 -16.01 5.52
C MET A 1 5.19 -14.60 5.58
N GLU A 2 4.65 -14.22 6.72
CA GLU A 2 4.12 -12.88 6.94
C GLU A 2 5.34 -12.04 7.35
N PHE A 3 5.76 -11.09 6.52
CA PHE A 3 6.76 -10.10 6.92
C PHE A 3 6.07 -9.11 7.88
N SER A 4 5.77 -9.60 9.07
CA SER A 4 5.40 -8.77 10.21
C SER A 4 6.69 -8.12 10.69
N ILE A 5 7.01 -6.94 10.17
CA ILE A 5 8.02 -6.05 10.76
C ILE A 5 7.42 -5.54 12.08
N ASN A 6 7.38 -6.42 13.08
CA ASN A 6 7.15 -6.05 14.47
C ASN A 6 8.47 -5.50 15.03
N ARG A 7 8.92 -4.32 14.57
CA ARG A 7 9.93 -3.52 15.28
C ARG A 7 9.67 -2.02 15.14
N LEU A 8 9.34 -1.46 16.31
CA LEU A 8 9.22 -0.06 16.74
C LEU A 8 10.03 0.97 15.92
N ASN A 9 9.34 2.04 15.53
CA ASN A 9 9.88 3.32 15.01
C ASN A 9 10.89 3.25 13.87
N ILE A 10 10.42 2.96 12.65
CA ILE A 10 11.18 3.19 11.41
C ILE A 10 11.46 4.69 11.18
N SER A 11 10.75 5.58 11.87
CA SER A 11 10.91 7.03 11.75
C SER A 11 10.72 7.70 13.11
N GLU A 12 11.63 8.61 13.46
CA GLU A 12 11.50 9.47 14.65
C GLU A 12 10.53 10.65 14.41
N ARG A 13 10.10 10.86 13.16
CA ARG A 13 9.29 12.03 12.77
C ARG A 13 7.78 11.78 12.83
N PHE A 14 7.35 10.54 12.61
CA PHE A 14 5.94 10.15 12.50
C PHE A 14 5.80 8.63 12.41
N ASP A 15 4.61 8.14 12.79
CA ASP A 15 4.19 6.77 12.49
C ASP A 15 4.21 6.51 10.98
N VAL A 16 4.50 5.28 10.60
CA VAL A 16 4.65 4.87 9.19
C VAL A 16 3.55 3.87 8.83
N GLY A 17 2.85 4.13 7.73
CA GLY A 17 1.93 3.17 7.11
C GLY A 17 2.67 2.23 6.17
N GLN A 18 2.11 1.06 5.90
CA GLN A 18 2.78 0.04 5.08
C GLN A 18 1.82 -0.55 4.04
N SER A 19 2.35 -0.94 2.89
CA SER A 19 1.63 -1.78 1.93
C SER A 19 2.60 -2.74 1.28
N TYR A 20 2.15 -3.94 0.96
CA TYR A 20 2.94 -4.87 0.18
C TYR A 20 2.08 -5.56 -0.87
N VAL A 21 2.70 -5.85 -2.00
CA VAL A 21 2.11 -6.63 -3.09
C VAL A 21 3.12 -7.62 -3.62
N MET A 22 2.65 -8.78 -4.04
CA MET A 22 3.47 -9.86 -4.57
C MET A 22 2.90 -10.32 -5.90
N HIS A 23 3.79 -10.50 -6.88
CA HIS A 23 3.48 -11.16 -8.14
C HIS A 23 4.30 -12.45 -8.25
N TYR A 24 3.62 -13.52 -8.66
CA TYR A 24 4.18 -14.85 -8.82
C TYR A 24 4.29 -15.17 -10.30
N ASN A 25 5.39 -15.80 -10.71
CA ASN A 25 5.54 -16.36 -12.04
C ASN A 25 6.14 -17.76 -11.97
N ASP A 26 5.58 -18.67 -12.77
CA ASP A 26 6.04 -20.06 -12.90
C ASP A 26 7.28 -20.16 -13.79
N GLY A 27 7.48 -19.18 -14.70
CA GLY A 27 8.65 -19.11 -15.56
C GLY A 27 9.93 -18.58 -14.89
N ASP A 28 11.03 -18.62 -15.63
CA ASP A 28 12.33 -18.09 -15.20
C ASP A 28 12.53 -16.59 -15.42
N VAL A 29 11.60 -15.96 -16.13
CA VAL A 29 11.67 -14.53 -16.45
C VAL A 29 10.49 -13.83 -15.81
N ILE A 30 10.75 -12.81 -14.97
CA ILE A 30 9.68 -11.91 -14.53
C ILE A 30 9.25 -11.04 -15.70
N THR A 31 7.95 -11.06 -15.98
CA THR A 31 7.31 -10.19 -16.98
C THR A 31 6.71 -8.94 -16.36
N SER A 32 6.44 -8.96 -15.04
CA SER A 32 5.89 -7.81 -14.30
C SER A 32 6.99 -6.86 -13.82
N ASN A 33 6.78 -5.56 -13.99
CA ASN A 33 7.67 -4.53 -13.44
C ASN A 33 7.03 -3.84 -12.21
N ILE A 34 7.80 -2.94 -11.58
CA ILE A 34 7.31 -2.15 -10.43
C ILE A 34 6.04 -1.36 -10.77
N THR A 35 5.95 -0.79 -11.97
CA THR A 35 4.78 -0.04 -12.43
C THR A 35 3.52 -0.90 -12.44
N ALA A 36 3.62 -2.16 -12.89
CA ALA A 36 2.49 -3.09 -12.86
C ALA A 36 2.00 -3.35 -11.44
N LEU A 37 2.91 -3.48 -10.47
CA LEU A 37 2.57 -3.65 -9.06
C LEU A 37 1.92 -2.39 -8.45
N VAL A 38 2.41 -1.20 -8.80
CA VAL A 38 1.81 0.08 -8.38
C VAL A 38 0.41 0.25 -8.99
N ASN A 39 0.23 -0.09 -10.27
CA ASN A 39 -1.07 -0.06 -10.93
C ASN A 39 -2.04 -1.05 -10.31
N TYR A 40 -1.57 -2.24 -9.91
CA TYR A 40 -2.37 -3.21 -9.17
C TYR A 40 -2.87 -2.63 -7.84
N MET A 41 -1.99 -1.97 -7.06
CA MET A 41 -2.38 -1.30 -5.82
C MET A 41 -3.44 -0.21 -6.07
N TYR A 42 -3.28 0.59 -7.12
CA TYR A 42 -4.23 1.65 -7.48
C TYR A 42 -5.58 1.08 -7.94
N ALA A 43 -5.59 -0.05 -8.65
CA ALA A 43 -6.81 -0.68 -9.18
C ALA A 43 -7.83 -1.06 -8.10
N HIS A 44 -7.40 -1.15 -6.83
CA HIS A 44 -8.29 -1.30 -5.67
C HIS A 44 -9.22 -0.09 -5.43
N VAL A 45 -9.08 1.00 -6.19
CA VAL A 45 -10.07 2.09 -6.24
C VAL A 45 -11.48 1.57 -6.56
N LYS A 46 -11.59 0.51 -7.38
CA LYS A 46 -12.86 -0.12 -7.74
C LYS A 46 -13.63 -0.68 -6.53
N ASP A 47 -12.90 -1.01 -5.46
CA ASP A 47 -13.42 -1.59 -4.23
C ASP A 47 -13.63 -0.52 -3.14
N MET A 48 -13.27 0.74 -3.41
CA MET A 48 -13.43 1.84 -2.48
C MET A 48 -14.87 2.38 -2.51
N ASP A 49 -15.53 2.31 -1.36
CA ASP A 49 -16.80 2.98 -1.11
C ASP A 49 -16.55 4.49 -0.90
N SER A 50 -16.98 5.31 -1.85
CA SER A 50 -16.76 6.77 -1.83
C SER A 50 -17.38 7.45 -0.61
N THR A 51 -18.42 6.88 -0.01
CA THR A 51 -19.04 7.41 1.22
C THR A 51 -18.11 7.35 2.43
N LYS A 52 -17.05 6.51 2.36
CA LYS A 52 -16.04 6.35 3.41
C LYS A 52 -14.85 7.29 3.26
N VAL A 53 -14.78 8.10 2.20
CA VAL A 53 -13.67 9.04 1.98
C VAL A 53 -13.54 10.03 3.13
N CYS A 54 -14.65 10.61 3.61
CA CYS A 54 -14.63 11.60 4.68
C CYS A 54 -14.44 10.98 6.07
N LYS A 55 -14.76 9.70 6.22
CA LYS A 55 -14.65 8.96 7.50
C LYS A 55 -14.18 7.53 7.20
N ASN A 56 -12.87 7.39 7.08
CA ASN A 56 -12.26 6.12 6.69
C ASN A 56 -12.64 5.00 7.67
N LYS A 57 -12.95 3.84 7.11
CA LYS A 57 -13.09 2.57 7.83
C LYS A 57 -12.19 1.57 7.11
N PHE A 58 -11.39 0.84 7.87
CA PHE A 58 -10.54 -0.19 7.30
C PHE A 58 -11.37 -1.16 6.45
N ASP A 59 -10.98 -1.30 5.17
CA ASP A 59 -11.51 -2.27 4.24
C ASP A 59 -10.31 -2.95 3.56
N PRO A 60 -10.10 -4.27 3.77
CA PRO A 60 -8.95 -4.95 3.20
C PRO A 60 -8.94 -4.92 1.66
N ARG A 61 -10.09 -4.71 1.02
CA ARG A 61 -10.21 -4.66 -0.45
C ARG A 61 -9.78 -3.32 -1.04
N SER A 62 -9.80 -2.23 -0.28
CA SER A 62 -9.39 -0.90 -0.76
C SER A 62 -8.19 -0.33 0.01
N TYR A 63 -7.64 -1.07 0.97
CA TYR A 63 -6.55 -0.64 1.84
C TYR A 63 -5.31 -0.16 1.05
N LEU A 64 -4.93 -0.88 -0.02
CA LEU A 64 -3.79 -0.51 -0.84
C LEU A 64 -4.00 0.85 -1.51
N TYR A 65 -5.15 1.04 -2.17
CA TYR A 65 -5.53 2.30 -2.81
C TYR A 65 -5.58 3.46 -1.80
N THR A 66 -6.30 3.27 -0.69
CA THR A 66 -6.49 4.32 0.33
C THR A 66 -5.17 4.77 0.95
N ASN A 67 -4.17 3.89 1.07
CA ASN A 67 -2.83 4.29 1.54
C ASN A 67 -2.09 5.15 0.51
N MET A 68 -2.26 4.86 -0.79
CA MET A 68 -1.66 5.63 -1.88
C MET A 68 -2.22 7.04 -1.99
N VAL A 69 -3.53 7.21 -1.78
CA VAL A 69 -4.23 8.49 -1.95
C VAL A 69 -4.50 9.21 -0.63
N TRP A 70 -3.86 8.79 0.46
CA TRP A 70 -4.02 9.42 1.75
C TRP A 70 -3.40 10.81 1.74
N ALA A 71 -4.23 11.87 1.76
CA ALA A 71 -3.78 13.24 1.53
C ALA A 71 -2.71 13.74 2.53
N LYS A 72 -2.71 13.17 3.75
CA LYS A 72 -1.73 13.55 4.77
C LYS A 72 -0.41 12.79 4.69
N SER A 73 -0.30 11.77 3.83
CA SER A 73 0.93 11.02 3.57
C SER A 73 1.71 11.72 2.46
N TYR A 74 2.82 12.37 2.80
CA TYR A 74 3.60 13.18 1.86
C TYR A 74 5.03 12.65 1.61
N ARG A 75 5.40 11.54 2.25
CA ARG A 75 6.64 10.80 2.01
C ARG A 75 6.29 9.36 1.67
N ILE A 76 7.01 8.81 0.71
CA ILE A 76 6.97 7.39 0.39
C ILE A 76 8.39 6.87 0.22
N GLY A 77 8.63 5.64 0.67
CA GLY A 77 9.84 4.88 0.37
C GLY A 77 9.47 3.43 0.11
N CYS A 78 9.95 2.88 -1.00
CA CYS A 78 9.65 1.49 -1.37
C CYS A 78 10.94 0.69 -1.57
N GLY A 79 10.86 -0.59 -1.23
CA GLY A 79 11.86 -1.60 -1.58
C GLY A 79 11.21 -2.70 -2.40
N SER A 80 11.94 -3.23 -3.37
CA SER A 80 11.51 -4.39 -4.14
C SER A 80 12.48 -5.55 -3.95
N LEU A 81 11.95 -6.76 -3.88
CA LEU A 81 12.73 -7.98 -3.79
C LEU A 81 12.29 -8.94 -4.89
N LEU A 82 13.25 -9.39 -5.69
CA LEU A 82 13.10 -10.51 -6.61
C LEU A 82 13.80 -11.72 -6.01
N TYR A 83 13.04 -12.79 -5.75
CA TYR A 83 13.56 -14.03 -5.19
C TYR A 83 12.77 -15.24 -5.70
N ARG A 84 13.36 -16.43 -5.60
CA ARG A 84 12.71 -17.70 -5.94
C ARG A 84 12.64 -18.58 -4.69
N THR A 85 11.46 -19.16 -4.42
CA THR A 85 11.35 -20.30 -3.49
C THR A 85 10.98 -21.54 -4.30
N ASP A 86 9.76 -21.56 -4.81
CA ASP A 86 9.22 -22.56 -5.73
C ASP A 86 8.90 -21.84 -7.06
N LEU A 87 8.15 -20.75 -6.95
CA LEU A 87 7.87 -19.79 -8.01
C LEU A 87 8.81 -18.58 -7.93
N LEU A 88 9.01 -17.91 -9.06
CA LEU A 88 9.68 -16.61 -9.10
C LEU A 88 8.74 -15.54 -8.52
N LYS A 89 9.23 -14.77 -7.55
CA LYS A 89 8.42 -13.82 -6.78
C LYS A 89 9.02 -12.43 -6.90
N LEU A 90 8.21 -11.49 -7.40
CA LEU A 90 8.48 -10.05 -7.29
C LEU A 90 7.62 -9.49 -6.17
N THR A 91 8.26 -8.98 -5.12
CA THR A 91 7.57 -8.29 -4.02
C THR A 91 7.91 -6.80 -4.06
N LEU A 92 6.90 -5.96 -3.93
CA LEU A 92 7.04 -4.52 -3.68
C LEU A 92 6.48 -4.22 -2.30
N TYR A 93 7.29 -3.59 -1.47
CA TYR A 93 6.91 -3.13 -0.13
C TYR A 93 7.10 -1.62 -0.06
N CYS A 94 6.07 -0.89 0.34
CA CYS A 94 6.08 0.57 0.43
C CYS A 94 5.71 1.04 1.83
N LEU A 95 6.43 2.05 2.28
CA LEU A 95 6.25 2.76 3.53
C LEU A 95 5.74 4.18 3.25
N TYR A 96 4.72 4.62 3.98
CA TYR A 96 4.05 5.91 3.81
C TYR A 96 4.16 6.74 5.08
N GLY A 97 4.57 7.99 4.93
CA GLY A 97 4.84 8.89 6.04
C GLY A 97 4.19 10.25 5.88
N PRO A 98 3.48 10.76 6.90
CA PRO A 98 2.91 10.06 8.05
C PRO A 98 1.95 8.91 7.67
N LYS A 99 1.66 8.03 8.64
CA LYS A 99 0.77 6.88 8.46
C LYS A 99 -0.63 7.30 7.99
N GLY A 100 -1.07 6.65 6.91
CA GLY A 100 -2.44 6.72 6.40
C GLY A 100 -3.38 5.69 7.00
N ASN A 101 -4.56 5.57 6.40
CA ASN A 101 -5.59 4.59 6.75
C ASN A 101 -6.00 4.61 8.23
N ILE A 102 -6.01 5.80 8.82
CA ILE A 102 -6.41 5.99 10.22
C ILE A 102 -7.94 5.91 10.31
N PRO A 103 -8.51 5.01 11.13
CA PRO A 103 -9.95 4.91 11.30
C PRO A 103 -10.58 6.24 11.76
N GLY A 104 -11.70 6.60 11.16
CA GLY A 104 -12.44 7.82 11.47
C GLY A 104 -11.82 9.13 10.96
N LYS A 105 -10.65 9.09 10.32
CA LYS A 105 -10.06 10.26 9.64
C LYS A 105 -10.42 10.25 8.15
N PRO A 106 -10.51 11.42 7.49
CA PRO A 106 -10.72 11.46 6.05
C PRO A 106 -9.47 10.95 5.31
N VAL A 107 -9.69 10.22 4.22
CA VAL A 107 -8.64 9.82 3.27
C VAL A 107 -8.07 11.07 2.60
N TYR A 108 -8.95 11.94 2.10
CA TYR A 108 -8.65 13.27 1.59
C TYR A 108 -9.88 14.17 1.78
N GLN A 109 -9.68 15.49 1.66
CA GLN A 109 -10.79 16.45 1.69
C GLN A 109 -11.50 16.45 0.34
N THR A 110 -12.82 16.35 0.36
CA THR A 110 -13.68 16.53 -0.82
C THR A 110 -14.19 17.98 -0.84
N LEU A 111 -14.55 18.48 -2.02
CA LEU A 111 -14.99 19.87 -2.21
C LEU A 111 -16.41 20.16 -1.67
N HIS A 112 -17.00 19.27 -0.88
CA HIS A 112 -18.35 19.45 -0.33
C HIS A 112 -18.28 20.00 1.11
N THR A 113 -18.31 21.33 1.23
CA THR A 113 -18.95 22.02 2.36
C THR A 113 -20.46 22.03 2.20
#